data_AF-A0A949WDS5-F1
#
_entry.id   AF-A0A949WDS5-F1
#
_cell.length_a   1.000
_cell.length_b   1.000
_cell.length_c   1.000
_cell.angle_alpha   90.00
_cell.angle_beta   90.00
_cell.angle_gamma   90.00
#
_symmetry.space_group_name_H-M   'P 1'
#
loop_
_entity.id
_entity.type
_entity.pdbx_description
1 polymer ?
#
loop_
_entity_poly.entity_id
_entity_poly.type
_entity_poly.pdbx_seq_one_letter_code
_entity_poly.pdbx_strand_id
1 'polypeptide(L)'
;MKRLLLLPALFCTLGHAHAAEQRPNIIVFYTDDHGFADLGIRGVMKDLRTPHLDALARSGVVATQGYSTAPQCVPSRGGLMTGRFQGRFNLDNNGSSLDGFNRQVTIAKRLQASGYVTAQFGKWHLGPLEEIPRHGFRHVFAQHGQQVFAANITIEGRDRPMGDHPPSDYHIDACSKAAEAVIGRYHDQPFFLYIAYRAPHTPLDAPQHYKDRFPGPMPERRRAALGMLAAVDDGVGRITAALEKHGLTQQTLVFFIGDNGAPLKIHKQDSPLNGDAGGWDGSLNDPLNGEKGMLSEGGMHVPFLIAWPGVIPGGRNYDHPVSALDVAATAAALAGIKAGSGELDGVNLLPFLREEKAGPPHETLYWRWMAQSAVREGRWKLLRGGEREYLYDLDQDIGEKRNLAAAHPEIAGRLREKLKAWSADLQPPGMALAPMAAVWNDCFDFYLEGKPVAAKPSDGETGIQGWQARGGTAAIHEGALVIRPADSAAEKARPFLTNAEISLPGPVTVILKVRAKEAGKGSLSWRTQGEKDFLPANNAALAWKAVPEVQELKVELPVQGRLIHLRLQPSPATALEFSSIEIRSRSGKARTWSFAP
;
A
#
# COMPACT_ATOMS: atom_id res chain seq x y z
N MET A 1 88.92 -31.68 4.15
CA MET A 1 87.86 -31.71 3.12
C MET A 1 86.56 -32.16 3.76
N LYS A 2 85.65 -31.25 4.12
CA LYS A 2 84.33 -31.57 4.69
C LYS A 2 83.28 -31.34 3.61
N ARG A 3 82.55 -32.40 3.24
CA ARG A 3 81.44 -32.35 2.27
C ARG A 3 80.22 -31.70 2.93
N LEU A 4 79.70 -30.65 2.30
CA LEU A 4 78.48 -29.95 2.69
C LEU A 4 77.30 -30.62 1.95
N LEU A 5 76.34 -31.17 2.71
CA LEU A 5 75.07 -31.69 2.20
C LEU A 5 74.09 -30.54 2.03
N LEU A 6 73.62 -30.31 0.79
CA LEU A 6 72.52 -29.40 0.48
C LEU A 6 71.18 -30.14 0.66
N LEU A 7 70.36 -29.69 1.62
CA LEU A 7 68.94 -30.02 1.70
C LEU A 7 68.15 -29.16 0.70
N PRO A 8 67.19 -29.72 -0.07
CA PRO A 8 66.26 -28.90 -0.84
C PRO A 8 65.19 -28.31 0.10
N ALA A 9 65.05 -26.99 0.06
CA ALA A 9 63.98 -26.27 0.73
C ALA A 9 62.65 -26.59 0.01
N LEU A 10 61.76 -27.28 0.73
CA LEU A 10 60.38 -27.52 0.30
C LEU A 10 59.62 -26.19 0.37
N PHE A 11 59.43 -25.52 -0.76
CA PHE A 11 58.51 -24.38 -0.87
C PHE A 11 57.08 -24.92 -0.69
N CYS A 12 56.54 -24.83 0.53
CA CYS A 12 55.11 -24.91 0.75
C CYS A 12 54.46 -23.72 0.04
N THR A 13 53.95 -23.95 -1.17
CA THR A 13 52.96 -23.07 -1.78
C THR A 13 51.73 -23.10 -0.88
N LEU A 14 51.62 -22.12 0.01
CA LEU A 14 50.35 -21.74 0.62
C LEU A 14 49.41 -21.41 -0.54
N GLY A 15 48.60 -22.40 -0.92
CA GLY A 15 47.45 -22.19 -1.77
C GLY A 15 46.63 -21.11 -1.11
N HIS A 16 46.67 -19.91 -1.68
CA HIS A 16 45.61 -18.95 -1.46
C HIS A 16 44.36 -19.64 -1.98
N ALA A 17 43.59 -20.23 -1.07
CA ALA A 17 42.20 -20.51 -1.35
C ALA A 17 41.66 -19.19 -1.90
N HIS A 18 41.38 -19.18 -3.20
CA HIS A 18 40.56 -18.13 -3.80
C HIS A 18 39.32 -18.09 -2.92
N ALA A 19 39.21 -17.09 -2.05
CA ALA A 19 37.94 -16.76 -1.44
C ALA A 19 37.04 -16.51 -2.64
N ALA A 20 36.23 -17.51 -3.00
CA ALA A 20 35.22 -17.36 -4.03
C ALA A 20 34.51 -16.06 -3.67
N GLU A 21 34.64 -15.05 -4.53
CA GLU A 21 34.25 -13.67 -4.27
C GLU A 21 32.84 -13.70 -3.67
N GLN A 22 32.73 -13.59 -2.34
CA GLN A 22 31.53 -13.99 -1.63
C GLN A 22 30.44 -13.00 -1.98
N ARG A 23 29.53 -13.42 -2.85
CA ARG A 23 28.40 -12.60 -3.30
C ARG A 23 27.57 -12.23 -2.07
N PRO A 24 27.28 -10.94 -1.85
CA PRO A 24 26.60 -10.52 -0.63
C PRO A 24 25.15 -10.96 -0.63
N ASN A 25 24.60 -11.10 0.57
CA ASN A 25 23.18 -11.24 0.80
C ASN A 25 22.45 -9.92 0.53
N ILE A 26 21.18 -10.00 0.16
CA ILE A 26 20.35 -8.83 -0.12
C ILE A 26 19.03 -8.99 0.63
N ILE A 27 18.66 -8.00 1.43
CA ILE A 27 17.37 -7.95 2.12
C ILE A 27 16.67 -6.66 1.75
N VAL A 28 15.38 -6.76 1.43
CA VAL A 28 14.50 -5.62 1.19
C VAL A 28 13.33 -5.73 2.15
N PHE A 29 13.34 -4.87 3.17
CA PHE A 29 12.15 -4.57 3.95
C PHE A 29 11.29 -3.57 3.18
N TYR A 30 10.01 -3.90 3.00
CA TYR A 30 9.06 -3.09 2.26
C TYR A 30 7.76 -2.91 3.05
N THR A 31 7.61 -1.76 3.69
CA THR A 31 6.41 -1.43 4.49
C THR A 31 5.30 -0.86 3.62
N ASP A 32 4.07 -0.88 4.10
CA ASP A 32 2.85 -0.62 3.33
C ASP A 32 2.11 0.57 3.95
N ASP A 33 1.98 1.67 3.21
CA ASP A 33 1.43 2.95 3.68
C ASP A 33 2.26 3.68 4.76
N HIS A 34 3.56 3.39 4.82
CA HIS A 34 4.44 3.97 5.83
C HIS A 34 4.83 5.42 5.48
N GLY A 35 4.24 6.37 6.22
CA GLY A 35 4.46 7.80 6.03
C GLY A 35 5.88 8.27 6.35
N PHE A 36 6.30 9.32 5.66
CA PHE A 36 7.66 9.87 5.76
C PHE A 36 8.06 10.29 7.18
N ALA A 37 7.11 10.81 7.96
CA ALA A 37 7.36 11.34 9.30
C ALA A 37 7.62 10.22 10.33
N ASP A 38 7.16 9.01 10.04
CA ASP A 38 7.18 7.88 10.96
C ASP A 38 8.46 7.05 10.86
N LEU A 39 9.60 7.74 10.76
CA LEU A 39 10.91 7.12 10.82
C LEU A 39 11.71 7.73 11.97
N GLY A 40 11.92 6.97 13.06
CA GLY A 40 12.46 7.47 14.33
C GLY A 40 13.75 8.29 14.17
N ILE A 41 14.71 7.77 13.40
CA ILE A 41 15.99 8.43 13.12
C ILE A 41 15.85 9.83 12.48
N ARG A 42 14.74 10.14 11.81
CA ARG A 42 14.48 11.48 11.26
C ARG A 42 14.09 12.49 12.34
N GLY A 43 13.52 12.04 13.46
CA GLY A 43 13.13 12.89 14.58
C GLY A 43 11.97 13.86 14.31
N VAL A 44 11.19 13.66 13.23
CA VAL A 44 10.03 14.51 12.91
C VAL A 44 8.92 14.32 13.95
N MET A 45 8.60 13.05 14.24
CA MET A 45 7.61 12.67 15.24
C MET A 45 8.30 12.24 16.54
N LYS A 46 7.78 12.69 17.69
CA LYS A 46 8.33 12.38 19.02
C LYS A 46 7.69 11.16 19.69
N ASP A 47 6.55 10.71 19.16
CA ASP A 47 5.75 9.60 19.71
C ASP A 47 6.22 8.23 19.22
N LEU A 48 6.92 8.18 18.09
CA LEU A 48 7.49 6.96 17.52
C LEU A 48 8.79 6.54 18.24
N ARG A 49 8.95 5.22 18.46
CA ARG A 49 10.18 4.61 18.96
C ARG A 49 10.51 3.37 18.13
N THR A 50 11.61 3.45 17.38
CA THR A 50 12.08 2.37 16.48
C THR A 50 13.58 2.13 16.68
N PRO A 51 14.02 1.67 17.87
CA PRO A 51 15.44 1.55 18.20
C PRO A 51 16.24 0.66 17.24
N HIS A 52 15.65 -0.41 16.68
CA HIS A 52 16.35 -1.31 15.78
C HIS A 52 16.53 -0.73 14.38
N LEU A 53 15.49 -0.08 13.84
CA LEU A 53 15.57 0.67 12.59
C LEU A 53 16.53 1.85 12.72
N ASP A 54 16.53 2.54 13.86
CA ASP A 54 17.45 3.65 14.10
C ASP A 54 18.90 3.14 14.17
N ALA A 55 19.14 1.95 14.74
CA ALA A 55 20.45 1.31 14.74
C ALA A 55 20.87 0.88 13.32
N LEU A 56 19.96 0.33 12.52
CA LEU A 56 20.19 0.01 11.11
C LEU A 56 20.52 1.27 10.29
N ALA A 57 19.79 2.35 10.51
CA ALA A 57 20.05 3.64 9.88
C ALA A 57 21.45 4.17 10.24
N ARG A 58 21.82 4.11 11.52
CA ARG A 58 23.17 4.51 11.99
C ARG A 58 24.29 3.63 11.46
N SER A 59 24.03 2.38 11.07
CA SER A 59 25.03 1.51 10.46
C SER A 59 25.12 1.66 8.93
N GLY A 60 24.25 2.48 8.34
CA GLY A 60 24.19 2.74 6.91
C GLY A 60 23.93 4.21 6.58
N VAL A 61 23.12 4.44 5.56
CA VAL A 61 22.68 5.76 5.13
C VAL A 61 21.17 5.93 5.26
N VAL A 62 20.76 7.13 5.68
CA VAL A 62 19.37 7.60 5.55
C VAL A 62 19.28 8.37 4.23
N ALA A 63 18.52 7.86 3.25
CA ALA A 63 18.25 8.64 2.04
C ALA A 63 17.21 9.71 2.38
N THR A 64 17.62 10.97 2.40
CA THR A 64 16.74 12.09 2.75
C THR A 64 15.78 12.45 1.63
N GLN A 65 16.02 11.89 0.43
CA GLN A 65 15.25 12.08 -0.80
C GLN A 65 14.97 10.72 -1.46
N GLY A 66 14.31 9.82 -0.72
CA GLY A 66 14.01 8.45 -1.15
C GLY A 66 12.59 8.32 -1.70
N TYR A 67 12.45 7.84 -2.93
CA TYR A 67 11.18 7.80 -3.63
C TYR A 67 10.69 6.40 -3.95
N SER A 68 9.40 6.15 -3.72
CA SER A 68 8.70 5.03 -4.33
C SER A 68 8.48 5.28 -5.83
N THR A 69 8.19 4.22 -6.58
CA THR A 69 7.98 4.34 -8.04
C THR A 69 6.57 4.82 -8.39
N ALA A 70 5.65 4.76 -7.43
CA ALA A 70 4.25 5.16 -7.56
C ALA A 70 3.64 5.50 -6.19
N PRO A 71 2.59 6.33 -6.13
CA PRO A 71 1.92 6.68 -4.88
C PRO A 71 0.87 5.63 -4.47
N GLN A 72 1.07 4.37 -4.86
CA GLN A 72 0.13 3.27 -4.60
C GLN A 72 0.82 1.90 -4.64
N CYS A 73 0.30 0.95 -3.85
CA CYS A 73 0.92 -0.35 -3.58
C CYS A 73 1.31 -1.17 -4.81
N VAL A 74 0.34 -1.57 -5.67
CA VAL A 74 0.59 -2.47 -6.83
C VAL A 74 1.60 -1.87 -7.81
N PRO A 75 1.40 -0.63 -8.32
CA PRO A 75 2.35 -0.03 -9.25
C PRO A 75 3.76 0.11 -8.63
N SER A 76 3.85 0.50 -7.35
CA SER A 76 5.12 0.63 -6.64
C SER A 76 5.87 -0.70 -6.48
N ARG A 77 5.15 -1.75 -6.07
CA ARG A 77 5.71 -3.10 -5.91
C ARG A 77 6.14 -3.69 -7.25
N GLY A 78 5.37 -3.46 -8.31
CA GLY A 78 5.72 -3.88 -9.66
C GLY A 78 6.97 -3.18 -10.16
N GLY A 79 7.11 -1.88 -9.88
CA GLY A 79 8.31 -1.10 -10.18
C GLY A 79 9.56 -1.66 -9.48
N LEU A 80 9.50 -1.81 -8.15
CA LEU A 80 10.61 -2.37 -7.37
C LEU A 80 10.99 -3.78 -7.83
N MET A 81 10.01 -4.66 -7.99
CA MET A 81 10.26 -6.06 -8.36
C MET A 81 10.87 -6.21 -9.74
N THR A 82 10.61 -5.30 -10.68
CA THR A 82 11.12 -5.40 -12.05
C THR A 82 12.33 -4.51 -12.30
N GLY A 83 12.54 -3.48 -11.48
CA GLY A 83 13.50 -2.41 -11.75
C GLY A 83 13.10 -1.52 -12.93
N ARG A 84 11.86 -1.61 -13.38
CA ARG A 84 11.32 -0.88 -14.54
C ARG A 84 10.14 -0.05 -14.12
N PHE A 85 10.00 1.14 -14.69
CA PHE A 85 8.86 1.98 -14.42
C PHE A 85 7.57 1.28 -14.86
N GLN A 86 6.64 1.11 -13.93
CA GLN A 86 5.45 0.27 -14.08
C GLN A 86 4.51 0.68 -15.21
N GLY A 87 4.52 1.96 -15.58
CA GLY A 87 3.77 2.48 -16.72
C GLY A 87 4.26 1.92 -18.07
N ARG A 88 5.48 1.40 -18.17
CA ARG A 88 5.99 0.76 -19.41
C ARG A 88 5.30 -0.56 -19.73
N PHE A 89 4.65 -1.18 -18.75
CA PHE A 89 3.92 -2.44 -18.91
C PHE A 89 2.50 -2.36 -18.35
N ASN A 90 1.90 -1.16 -18.44
CA ASN A 90 0.48 -0.89 -18.16
C ASN A 90 0.02 -1.30 -16.74
N LEU A 91 0.91 -1.16 -15.76
CA LEU A 91 0.59 -1.38 -14.35
C LEU A 91 0.47 -0.03 -13.64
N ASP A 92 -0.55 0.74 -14.01
CA ASP A 92 -0.72 2.13 -13.55
C ASP A 92 -1.35 2.26 -12.15
N ASN A 93 -2.22 1.33 -11.74
CA ASN A 93 -2.91 1.38 -10.44
C ASN A 93 -3.26 -0.02 -9.88
N ASN A 94 -3.77 -0.07 -8.65
CA ASN A 94 -4.14 -1.33 -7.98
C ASN A 94 -5.19 -2.18 -8.72
N GLY A 95 -6.02 -1.58 -9.57
CA GLY A 95 -7.01 -2.27 -10.40
C GLY A 95 -6.52 -2.62 -11.80
N SER A 96 -5.28 -2.31 -12.16
CA SER A 96 -4.71 -2.65 -13.46
C SER A 96 -4.60 -4.17 -13.66
N SER A 97 -4.74 -4.63 -14.91
CA SER A 97 -4.42 -6.03 -15.25
C SER A 97 -2.94 -6.31 -14.95
N LEU A 98 -2.68 -7.48 -14.37
CA LEU A 98 -1.33 -7.96 -14.09
C LEU A 98 -0.67 -8.62 -15.30
N ASP A 99 -1.32 -8.71 -16.45
CA ASP A 99 -0.77 -9.38 -17.65
C ASP A 99 0.54 -8.74 -18.13
N GLY A 100 0.67 -7.43 -18.01
CA GLY A 100 1.91 -6.72 -18.34
C GLY A 100 3.04 -7.05 -17.36
N PHE A 101 2.74 -7.03 -16.05
CA PHE A 101 3.66 -7.43 -14.98
C PHE A 101 4.09 -8.89 -15.12
N ASN A 102 3.15 -9.79 -15.41
CA ASN A 102 3.37 -11.23 -15.53
C ASN A 102 4.34 -11.63 -16.65
N ARG A 103 4.59 -10.73 -17.61
CA ARG A 103 5.59 -10.92 -18.69
C ARG A 103 6.96 -10.35 -18.34
N GLN A 104 7.08 -9.59 -17.25
CA GLN A 104 8.36 -9.02 -16.82
C GLN A 104 9.20 -10.08 -16.10
N VAL A 105 10.52 -9.92 -16.20
CA VAL A 105 11.47 -10.71 -15.40
C VAL A 105 11.78 -9.93 -14.13
N THR A 106 11.33 -10.44 -12.99
CA THR A 106 11.59 -9.82 -11.68
C THR A 106 13.05 -9.96 -11.27
N ILE A 107 13.50 -9.09 -10.37
CA ILE A 107 14.82 -9.17 -9.74
C ILE A 107 15.00 -10.49 -8.99
N ALA A 108 13.95 -10.98 -8.31
CA ALA A 108 13.98 -12.28 -7.66
C ALA A 108 14.30 -13.41 -8.66
N LYS A 109 13.66 -13.39 -9.84
CA LYS A 109 13.91 -14.39 -10.89
C LYS A 109 15.33 -14.29 -11.46
N ARG A 110 15.85 -13.08 -11.65
CA ARG A 110 17.24 -12.83 -12.08
C ARG A 110 18.25 -13.35 -11.05
N LEU A 111 18.03 -13.07 -9.77
CA LEU A 111 18.90 -13.51 -8.67
C LEU A 111 18.83 -15.03 -8.48
N GLN A 112 17.64 -15.62 -8.52
CA GLN A 112 17.45 -17.07 -8.44
C GLN A 112 18.21 -17.79 -9.56
N ALA A 113 18.09 -17.32 -10.80
CA ALA A 113 18.83 -17.87 -11.94
C ALA A 113 20.36 -17.73 -11.78
N SER A 114 20.81 -16.77 -10.96
CA SER A 114 22.23 -16.54 -10.65
C SER A 114 22.71 -17.28 -9.40
N GLY A 115 21.87 -18.15 -8.80
CA GLY A 115 22.23 -19.02 -7.69
C GLY A 115 21.87 -18.50 -6.29
N TYR A 116 21.13 -17.39 -6.18
CA TYR A 116 20.63 -16.92 -4.89
C TYR A 116 19.48 -17.79 -4.38
N VAL A 117 19.44 -18.02 -3.06
CA VAL A 117 18.21 -18.45 -2.39
C VAL A 117 17.26 -17.27 -2.31
N THR A 118 16.07 -17.39 -2.88
CA THR A 118 15.09 -16.29 -2.91
C THR A 118 13.89 -16.61 -2.03
N ALA A 119 13.48 -15.67 -1.17
CA ALA A 119 12.33 -15.84 -0.29
C ALA A 119 11.46 -14.58 -0.20
N GLN A 120 10.14 -14.77 -0.14
CA GLN A 120 9.15 -13.72 0.05
C GLN A 120 8.38 -13.93 1.36
N PHE A 121 8.21 -12.86 2.12
CA PHE A 121 7.45 -12.83 3.37
C PHE A 121 6.44 -11.68 3.34
N GLY A 122 5.20 -11.94 3.72
CA GLY A 122 4.17 -10.90 3.85
C GLY A 122 3.39 -10.59 2.58
N LYS A 123 3.08 -9.32 2.35
CA LYS A 123 2.19 -8.85 1.28
C LYS A 123 2.84 -8.97 -0.09
N TRP A 124 2.17 -9.66 -1.02
CA TRP A 124 2.57 -9.75 -2.42
C TRP A 124 1.91 -8.67 -3.29
N HIS A 125 0.58 -8.69 -3.37
CA HIS A 125 -0.25 -7.73 -4.13
C HIS A 125 0.02 -7.68 -5.65
N LEU A 126 0.79 -8.63 -6.20
CA LEU A 126 1.12 -8.72 -7.63
C LEU A 126 0.58 -10.01 -8.25
N GLY A 127 -0.60 -10.45 -7.78
CA GLY A 127 -1.33 -11.61 -8.29
C GLY A 127 -1.66 -12.65 -7.22
N PRO A 128 -2.13 -13.83 -7.66
CA PRO A 128 -2.41 -14.96 -6.76
C PRO A 128 -1.17 -15.35 -5.94
N LEU A 129 -1.36 -15.75 -4.68
CA LEU A 129 -0.25 -15.99 -3.76
C LEU A 129 0.47 -17.30 -4.07
N GLU A 130 -0.27 -18.33 -4.51
CA GLU A 130 0.22 -19.63 -4.97
C GLU A 130 1.13 -19.50 -6.21
N GLU A 131 1.00 -18.41 -6.95
CA GLU A 131 1.79 -18.12 -8.13
C GLU A 131 3.09 -17.36 -7.85
N ILE A 132 3.32 -16.87 -6.63
CA ILE A 132 4.56 -16.14 -6.25
C ILE A 132 5.85 -16.87 -6.71
N PRO A 133 5.97 -18.21 -6.65
CA PRO A 133 7.16 -18.91 -7.13
C PRO A 133 7.47 -18.71 -8.62
N ARG A 134 6.46 -18.46 -9.48
CA ARG A 134 6.69 -18.22 -10.93
C ARG A 134 7.49 -16.93 -11.19
N HIS A 135 7.45 -16.03 -10.20
CA HIS A 135 8.17 -14.76 -10.15
C HIS A 135 9.53 -14.88 -9.46
N GLY A 136 10.06 -16.09 -9.29
CA GLY A 136 11.45 -16.31 -8.89
C GLY A 136 11.68 -16.40 -7.39
N PHE A 137 10.66 -16.63 -6.58
CA PHE A 137 10.79 -16.89 -5.14
C PHE A 137 10.76 -18.39 -4.87
N ARG A 138 11.85 -18.94 -4.34
CA ARG A 138 11.92 -20.34 -3.92
C ARG A 138 11.04 -20.58 -2.70
N HIS A 139 11.10 -19.69 -1.72
CA HIS A 139 10.36 -19.78 -0.46
C HIS A 139 9.33 -18.66 -0.36
N VAL A 140 8.13 -18.98 0.10
CA VAL A 140 7.00 -18.07 0.20
C VAL A 140 6.28 -18.31 1.52
N PHE A 141 6.13 -17.24 2.29
CA PHE A 141 5.32 -17.16 3.49
C PHE A 141 4.47 -15.88 3.43
N ALA A 142 3.36 -15.93 2.69
CA ALA A 142 2.63 -14.73 2.27
C ALA A 142 1.62 -14.20 3.32
N GLN A 143 1.91 -14.41 4.62
CA GLN A 143 1.01 -13.98 5.70
C GLN A 143 1.03 -12.44 5.82
N HIS A 144 -0.04 -11.80 5.40
CA HIS A 144 -0.20 -10.34 5.46
C HIS A 144 -1.40 -9.92 6.33
N GLY A 145 -1.93 -10.83 7.14
CA GLY A 145 -3.04 -10.60 8.06
C GLY A 145 -3.32 -11.85 8.90
N GLN A 146 -4.52 -11.94 9.46
CA GLN A 146 -4.97 -13.07 10.30
C GLN A 146 -5.88 -14.06 9.56
N GLN A 147 -5.83 -14.06 8.23
CA GLN A 147 -6.52 -15.00 7.35
C GLN A 147 -5.58 -16.11 6.86
N VAL A 148 -6.15 -17.19 6.33
CA VAL A 148 -5.40 -18.22 5.59
C VAL A 148 -4.65 -17.57 4.42
N PHE A 149 -3.41 -18.00 4.20
CA PHE A 149 -2.51 -17.47 3.18
C PHE A 149 -1.75 -18.60 2.48
N ALA A 150 -1.13 -18.35 1.31
CA ALA A 150 -0.31 -19.35 0.65
C ALA A 150 1.12 -19.37 1.22
N ALA A 151 1.65 -20.57 1.46
CA ALA A 151 3.04 -20.77 1.84
C ALA A 151 3.58 -22.13 1.37
N ASN A 152 4.88 -22.17 1.09
CA ASN A 152 5.64 -23.41 0.89
C ASN A 152 6.78 -23.60 1.91
N ILE A 153 6.84 -22.73 2.92
CA ILE A 153 7.75 -22.82 4.06
C ILE A 153 6.98 -22.58 5.36
N THR A 154 7.40 -23.18 6.47
CA THR A 154 6.83 -22.91 7.80
C THR A 154 7.58 -21.78 8.52
N ILE A 155 7.03 -21.33 9.64
CA ILE A 155 7.66 -20.32 10.50
C ILE A 155 9.01 -20.76 11.08
N GLU A 156 9.26 -22.08 11.18
CA GLU A 156 10.54 -22.68 11.58
C GLU A 156 11.48 -22.98 10.39
N GLY A 157 11.14 -22.54 9.18
CA GLY A 157 11.99 -22.71 7.99
C GLY A 157 11.94 -24.11 7.34
N ARG A 158 10.94 -24.93 7.69
CA ARG A 158 10.75 -26.27 7.09
C ARG A 158 9.96 -26.17 5.79
N ASP A 159 10.37 -26.94 4.79
CA ASP A 159 9.67 -27.02 3.51
C ASP A 159 8.29 -27.66 3.68
N ARG A 160 7.32 -27.20 2.89
CA ARG A 160 6.01 -27.81 2.72
C ARG A 160 5.53 -27.59 1.28
N PRO A 161 4.57 -28.38 0.77
CA PRO A 161 3.94 -28.07 -0.52
C PRO A 161 3.33 -26.67 -0.50
N MET A 162 3.45 -25.96 -1.62
CA MET A 162 2.81 -24.67 -1.81
C MET A 162 1.30 -24.82 -1.70
N GLY A 163 0.69 -24.07 -0.80
CA GLY A 163 -0.76 -24.08 -0.62
C GLY A 163 -1.19 -23.38 0.66
N ASP A 164 -2.45 -23.58 1.03
CA ASP A 164 -3.08 -22.91 2.17
C ASP A 164 -2.37 -23.20 3.50
N HIS A 165 -2.09 -22.13 4.22
CA HIS A 165 -1.46 -22.12 5.53
C HIS A 165 -2.32 -21.26 6.48
N PRO A 166 -2.79 -21.80 7.62
CA PRO A 166 -3.47 -21.00 8.63
C PRO A 166 -2.46 -20.13 9.39
N PRO A 167 -2.84 -18.92 9.84
CA PRO A 167 -1.97 -18.10 10.68
C PRO A 167 -1.76 -18.75 12.05
N SER A 168 -0.52 -18.73 12.54
CA SER A 168 -0.17 -19.18 13.89
C SER A 168 0.16 -18.02 14.82
N ASP A 169 0.85 -17.00 14.29
CA ASP A 169 1.29 -15.82 15.02
C ASP A 169 0.75 -14.53 14.36
N TYR A 170 0.91 -13.39 15.04
CA TYR A 170 0.68 -12.09 14.44
C TYR A 170 1.52 -11.93 13.16
N HIS A 171 0.94 -11.36 12.09
CA HIS A 171 1.49 -11.52 10.74
C HIS A 171 2.89 -10.92 10.56
N ILE A 172 3.22 -9.85 11.30
CA ILE A 172 4.55 -9.22 11.28
C ILE A 172 5.56 -10.13 12.01
N ASP A 173 5.21 -10.60 13.20
CA ASP A 173 6.04 -11.51 13.98
C ASP A 173 6.29 -12.83 13.22
N ALA A 174 5.25 -13.38 12.60
CA ALA A 174 5.30 -14.62 11.82
C ALA A 174 6.25 -14.50 10.62
N CYS A 175 6.11 -13.42 9.84
CA CYS A 175 7.01 -13.16 8.72
C CYS A 175 8.46 -12.97 9.17
N SER A 176 8.68 -12.29 10.30
CA SER A 176 10.02 -12.05 10.86
C SER A 176 10.68 -13.36 11.32
N LYS A 177 9.93 -14.24 11.99
CA LYS A 177 10.40 -15.56 12.42
C LYS A 177 10.71 -16.48 11.23
N ALA A 178 9.84 -16.50 10.21
CA ALA A 178 10.08 -17.27 8.99
C ALA A 178 11.32 -16.78 8.23
N ALA A 179 11.53 -15.46 8.14
CA ALA A 179 12.70 -14.88 7.52
C ALA A 179 14.00 -15.18 8.30
N GLU A 180 13.97 -15.08 9.64
CA GLU A 180 15.08 -15.52 10.50
C GLU A 180 15.43 -17.00 10.27
N ALA A 181 14.42 -17.87 10.19
CA ALA A 181 14.64 -19.30 9.96
C ALA A 181 15.30 -19.56 8.59
N VAL A 182 14.94 -18.80 7.55
CA VAL A 182 15.59 -18.87 6.24
C VAL A 182 17.05 -18.41 6.31
N ILE A 183 17.35 -17.32 7.03
CA ILE A 183 18.74 -16.87 7.25
C ILE A 183 19.53 -17.97 7.94
N GLY A 184 19.01 -18.55 9.02
CA GLY A 184 19.69 -19.63 9.75
C GLY A 184 19.90 -20.87 8.90
N ARG A 185 18.94 -21.24 8.04
CA ARG A 185 19.05 -22.40 7.16
C ARG A 185 20.05 -22.21 6.00
N TYR A 186 20.18 -20.99 5.50
CA TYR A 186 20.96 -20.68 4.29
C TYR A 186 22.14 -19.73 4.54
N HIS A 187 22.64 -19.65 5.77
CA HIS A 187 23.73 -18.71 6.12
C HIS A 187 25.03 -18.92 5.32
N ASP A 188 25.26 -20.13 4.79
CA ASP A 188 26.43 -20.44 3.96
C ASP A 188 26.18 -20.20 2.45
N GLN A 189 25.04 -19.61 2.06
CA GLN A 189 24.66 -19.33 0.67
C GLN A 189 24.16 -17.90 0.50
N PRO A 190 24.39 -17.26 -0.66
CA PRO A 190 23.83 -15.95 -0.92
C PRO A 190 22.30 -16.02 -1.00
N PHE A 191 21.62 -15.11 -0.30
CA PHE A 191 20.16 -15.04 -0.31
C PHE A 191 19.61 -13.65 -0.66
N PHE A 192 18.39 -13.64 -1.20
CA PHE A 192 17.56 -12.47 -1.43
C PHE A 192 16.24 -12.63 -0.68
N LEU A 193 16.00 -11.77 0.32
CA LEU A 193 14.76 -11.77 1.10
C LEU A 193 13.95 -10.52 0.76
N TYR A 194 12.73 -10.71 0.27
CA TYR A 194 11.72 -9.66 0.15
C TYR A 194 10.73 -9.76 1.32
N ILE A 195 10.92 -8.90 2.31
CA ILE A 195 10.15 -8.88 3.56
C ILE A 195 9.15 -7.72 3.49
N ALA A 196 7.95 -8.01 3.02
CA ALA A 196 6.93 -7.03 2.69
C ALA A 196 5.85 -6.94 3.77
N TYR A 197 6.13 -6.27 4.88
CA TYR A 197 5.15 -6.10 5.95
C TYR A 197 3.96 -5.23 5.50
N ARG A 198 2.74 -5.63 5.88
CA ARG A 198 1.52 -4.83 5.66
C ARG A 198 1.45 -3.59 6.57
N ALA A 199 2.34 -3.42 7.54
CA ALA A 199 2.26 -2.28 8.45
C ALA A 199 2.72 -0.96 7.79
N PRO A 200 2.09 0.19 8.14
CA PRO A 200 0.90 0.33 9.01
C PRO A 200 -0.46 0.27 8.30
N HIS A 201 -0.53 -0.09 7.00
CA HIS A 201 -1.78 -0.18 6.22
C HIS A 201 -2.95 -0.84 6.98
N THR A 202 -4.18 -0.37 6.76
CA THR A 202 -5.41 -0.90 7.36
C THR A 202 -5.69 -2.38 6.96
N PRO A 203 -6.46 -3.15 7.76
CA PRO A 203 -6.98 -2.84 9.09
C PRO A 203 -5.87 -2.65 10.14
N LEU A 204 -6.09 -1.75 11.10
CA LEU A 204 -5.16 -1.48 12.19
C LEU A 204 -5.34 -2.52 13.30
N ASP A 205 -4.55 -3.59 13.24
CA ASP A 205 -4.72 -4.83 14.00
C ASP A 205 -3.57 -5.10 14.98
N ALA A 206 -2.83 -4.04 15.38
CA ALA A 206 -1.73 -4.16 16.32
C ALA A 206 -2.15 -4.87 17.62
N PRO A 207 -1.45 -5.96 18.02
CA PRO A 207 -1.65 -6.59 19.32
C PRO A 207 -1.51 -5.60 20.47
N GLN A 208 -2.28 -5.82 21.55
CA GLN A 208 -2.33 -4.88 22.67
C GLN A 208 -0.96 -4.56 23.26
N HIS A 209 -0.10 -5.57 23.43
CA HIS A 209 1.25 -5.39 23.99
C HIS A 209 2.17 -4.47 23.16
N TYR A 210 1.91 -4.30 21.85
CA TYR A 210 2.59 -3.31 21.03
C TYR A 210 2.01 -1.91 21.24
N LYS A 211 0.68 -1.79 21.34
CA LYS A 211 0.01 -0.52 21.64
C LYS A 211 0.38 0.02 23.02
N ASP A 212 0.58 -0.87 23.99
CA ASP A 212 0.98 -0.53 25.37
C ASP A 212 2.35 0.17 25.45
N ARG A 213 3.19 0.05 24.40
CA ARG A 213 4.48 0.76 24.30
C ARG A 213 4.33 2.26 24.08
N PHE A 214 3.14 2.72 23.73
CA PHE A 214 2.82 4.11 23.43
C PHE A 214 1.75 4.62 24.40
N PRO A 215 2.04 4.80 25.69
CA PRO A 215 1.08 5.31 26.66
C PRO A 215 0.79 6.81 26.44
N GLY A 216 -0.33 7.30 26.97
CA GLY A 216 -0.70 8.72 26.92
C GLY A 216 -1.75 9.06 25.85
N PRO A 217 -2.25 10.30 25.86
CA PRO A 217 -3.34 10.72 24.98
C PRO A 217 -2.87 10.84 23.51
N MET A 218 -3.54 10.13 22.60
CA MET A 218 -3.39 10.23 21.15
C MET A 218 -4.60 9.58 20.47
N PRO A 219 -4.87 9.88 19.17
CA PRO A 219 -5.86 9.15 18.38
C PRO A 219 -5.63 7.64 18.43
N GLU A 220 -6.69 6.84 18.51
CA GLU A 220 -6.56 5.38 18.62
C GLU A 220 -5.96 4.78 17.34
N ARG A 221 -6.27 5.34 16.17
CA ARG A 221 -5.65 4.94 14.90
C ARG A 221 -4.14 5.20 14.90
N ARG A 222 -3.71 6.36 15.44
CA ARG A 222 -2.28 6.67 15.62
C ARG A 222 -1.62 5.65 16.54
N ARG A 223 -2.22 5.34 17.69
CA ARG A 223 -1.68 4.36 18.63
C ARG A 223 -1.55 2.97 18.02
N ALA A 224 -2.56 2.53 17.26
CA ALA A 224 -2.53 1.25 16.59
C ALA A 224 -1.45 1.21 15.50
N ALA A 225 -1.30 2.28 14.70
CA ALA A 225 -0.23 2.40 13.70
C ALA A 225 1.16 2.32 14.33
N LEU A 226 1.41 3.09 15.40
CA LEU A 226 2.67 3.04 16.15
C LEU A 226 2.93 1.64 16.72
N GLY A 227 1.90 0.94 17.20
CA GLY A 227 2.01 -0.46 17.62
C GLY A 227 2.45 -1.39 16.48
N MET A 228 1.88 -1.23 15.28
CA MET A 228 2.28 -2.02 14.11
C MET A 228 3.71 -1.70 13.67
N LEU A 229 4.12 -0.41 13.72
CA LEU A 229 5.49 0.01 13.43
C LEU A 229 6.50 -0.49 14.46
N ALA A 230 6.13 -0.59 15.74
CA ALA A 230 6.96 -1.23 16.77
C ALA A 230 7.17 -2.72 16.48
N ALA A 231 6.15 -3.42 15.96
CA ALA A 231 6.31 -4.80 15.51
C ALA A 231 7.23 -4.93 14.29
N VAL A 232 7.19 -3.96 13.36
CA VAL A 232 8.16 -3.88 12.25
C VAL A 232 9.58 -3.70 12.79
N ASP A 233 9.76 -2.80 13.76
CA ASP A 233 11.06 -2.55 14.40
C ASP A 233 11.62 -3.79 15.10
N ASP A 234 10.80 -4.49 15.89
CA ASP A 234 11.18 -5.77 16.52
C ASP A 234 11.54 -6.83 15.47
N GLY A 235 10.81 -6.86 14.34
CA GLY A 235 11.12 -7.71 13.19
C GLY A 235 12.49 -7.40 12.58
N VAL A 236 12.81 -6.13 12.39
CA VAL A 236 14.14 -5.68 11.93
C VAL A 236 15.22 -6.06 12.93
N GLY A 237 14.96 -5.89 14.23
CA GLY A 237 15.85 -6.31 15.32
C GLY A 237 16.14 -7.81 15.29
N ARG A 238 15.10 -8.63 15.12
CA ARG A 238 15.22 -10.08 14.99
C ARG A 238 16.10 -10.48 13.79
N ILE A 239 15.86 -9.88 12.63
CA ILE A 239 16.59 -10.19 11.40
C ILE A 239 18.05 -9.74 11.49
N THR A 240 18.31 -8.53 11.97
CA THR A 240 19.69 -8.03 12.14
C THR A 240 20.47 -8.84 13.19
N ALA A 241 19.82 -9.27 14.27
CA ALA A 241 20.42 -10.19 15.24
C ALA A 241 20.72 -11.57 14.63
N ALA A 242 19.87 -12.07 13.73
CA ALA A 242 20.13 -13.32 13.01
C ALA A 242 21.35 -13.18 12.07
N LEU A 243 21.49 -12.05 11.37
CA LEU A 243 22.68 -11.77 10.57
C LEU A 243 23.94 -11.73 11.44
N GLU A 244 23.89 -11.07 12.60
CA GLU A 244 25.02 -11.00 13.52
C GLU A 244 25.41 -12.39 14.04
N LYS A 245 24.42 -13.18 14.51
CA LYS A 245 24.61 -14.55 15.00
C LYS A 245 25.32 -15.44 14.00
N HIS A 246 25.05 -15.27 12.71
CA HIS A 246 25.63 -16.06 11.62
C HIS A 246 26.83 -15.38 10.94
N GLY A 247 27.34 -14.26 11.46
CA GLY A 247 28.50 -13.56 10.90
C GLY A 247 28.26 -12.85 9.56
N LEU A 248 27.00 -12.59 9.21
CA LEU A 248 26.58 -12.08 7.90
C LEU A 248 26.41 -10.56 7.84
N THR A 249 26.53 -9.84 8.97
CA THR A 249 26.31 -8.39 9.04
C THR A 249 27.16 -7.62 8.04
N GLN A 250 28.43 -7.98 7.88
CA GLN A 250 29.36 -7.31 6.97
C GLN A 250 29.15 -7.70 5.49
N GLN A 251 28.36 -8.75 5.23
CA GLN A 251 28.15 -9.34 3.92
C GLN A 251 26.69 -9.20 3.42
N THR A 252 25.90 -8.34 4.06
CA THR A 252 24.47 -8.19 3.75
C THR A 252 24.15 -6.74 3.45
N LEU A 253 23.61 -6.49 2.26
CA LEU A 253 22.98 -5.23 1.89
C LEU A 253 21.51 -5.26 2.30
N VAL A 254 21.10 -4.28 3.10
CA VAL A 254 19.73 -4.12 3.57
C VAL A 254 19.14 -2.82 3.03
N PHE A 255 17.99 -2.92 2.38
CA PHE A 255 17.11 -1.80 2.07
C PHE A 255 15.91 -1.82 3.01
N PHE A 256 15.49 -0.65 3.51
CA PHE A 256 14.20 -0.46 4.18
C PHE A 256 13.45 0.67 3.49
N ILE A 257 12.31 0.37 2.87
CA ILE A 257 11.59 1.32 2.02
C ILE A 257 10.08 1.25 2.29
N GLY A 258 9.38 2.40 2.30
CA GLY A 258 7.91 2.45 2.24
C GLY A 258 7.38 2.32 0.81
N ASP A 259 6.28 1.59 0.60
CA ASP A 259 5.76 1.40 -0.76
C ASP A 259 5.10 2.63 -1.37
N ASN A 260 4.53 3.50 -0.54
CA ASN A 260 4.00 4.82 -0.86
C ASN A 260 3.86 5.63 0.44
N GLY A 261 3.54 6.91 0.32
CA GLY A 261 3.22 7.74 1.49
C GLY A 261 1.92 7.31 2.19
N ALA A 262 1.69 7.85 3.39
CA ALA A 262 0.54 7.49 4.22
C ALA A 262 -0.80 8.03 3.66
N PRO A 263 -1.91 7.29 3.77
CA PRO A 263 -3.27 7.74 3.46
C PRO A 263 -3.86 8.58 4.61
N LEU A 264 -3.72 9.91 4.57
CA LEU A 264 -4.16 10.84 5.63
C LEU A 264 -5.68 11.13 5.65
N LYS A 265 -6.37 10.92 4.52
CA LYS A 265 -7.81 11.16 4.33
C LYS A 265 -8.26 12.59 4.63
N ILE A 266 -7.46 13.58 4.18
CA ILE A 266 -7.67 15.05 4.26
C ILE A 266 -7.85 15.63 5.69
N HIS A 267 -8.32 14.88 6.67
CA HIS A 267 -8.56 15.33 8.05
C HIS A 267 -8.09 14.35 9.13
N LYS A 268 -7.48 13.22 8.76
CA LYS A 268 -6.96 12.23 9.71
C LYS A 268 -8.00 11.82 10.76
N GLN A 269 -9.24 11.59 10.32
CA GLN A 269 -10.34 11.26 11.23
C GLN A 269 -10.01 9.98 12.01
N ASP A 270 -10.16 10.04 13.33
CA ASP A 270 -9.95 8.91 14.23
C ASP A 270 -11.17 7.98 14.26
N SER A 271 -11.50 7.41 13.10
CA SER A 271 -12.59 6.46 12.95
C SER A 271 -12.31 5.12 13.64
N PRO A 272 -13.34 4.38 14.08
CA PRO A 272 -13.16 3.08 14.72
C PRO A 272 -12.27 2.12 13.91
N LEU A 273 -11.37 1.39 14.59
CA LEU A 273 -10.45 0.46 13.93
C LEU A 273 -11.19 -0.68 13.21
N ASN A 274 -12.33 -1.11 13.75
CA ASN A 274 -13.15 -2.18 13.21
C ASN A 274 -14.08 -1.63 12.12
N GLY A 275 -13.95 -2.13 10.89
CA GLY A 275 -14.91 -1.87 9.80
C GLY A 275 -14.56 -0.69 8.89
N ASP A 276 -13.59 0.16 9.24
CA ASP A 276 -13.15 1.26 8.37
C ASP A 276 -11.82 0.95 7.66
N ALA A 277 -11.91 0.15 6.60
CA ALA A 277 -10.78 -0.18 5.73
C ALA A 277 -10.30 1.03 4.90
N GLY A 278 -11.06 2.13 4.84
CA GLY A 278 -10.79 3.30 4.00
C GLY A 278 -10.28 4.53 4.74
N GLY A 279 -10.31 4.53 6.08
CA GLY A 279 -9.89 5.63 6.94
C GLY A 279 -8.38 5.87 6.98
N TRP A 280 -7.98 6.91 7.71
CA TRP A 280 -6.57 7.24 7.95
C TRP A 280 -5.84 6.04 8.55
N ASP A 281 -4.63 5.69 8.14
CA ASP A 281 -3.94 4.53 8.73
C ASP A 281 -3.21 4.85 10.04
N GLY A 282 -3.30 6.08 10.56
CA GLY A 282 -2.57 6.51 11.74
C GLY A 282 -1.13 6.96 11.45
N SER A 283 -0.63 6.79 10.22
CA SER A 283 0.71 7.21 9.81
C SER A 283 0.73 8.65 9.27
N LEU A 284 1.89 9.30 9.26
CA LEU A 284 2.03 10.74 9.00
C LEU A 284 3.08 11.03 7.92
N ASN A 285 2.82 12.06 7.10
CA ASN A 285 3.72 12.49 6.01
C ASN A 285 4.47 13.78 6.31
N ASP A 286 4.29 14.38 7.49
CA ASP A 286 4.92 15.65 7.87
C ASP A 286 6.44 15.68 7.61
N PRO A 287 7.01 16.80 7.15
CA PRO A 287 6.35 18.05 6.75
C PRO A 287 5.82 18.03 5.30
N LEU A 288 5.83 16.87 4.64
CA LEU A 288 5.49 16.74 3.23
C LEU A 288 3.99 16.93 2.99
N ASN A 289 3.66 17.30 1.76
CA ASN A 289 2.30 17.66 1.38
C ASN A 289 1.62 16.59 0.53
N GLY A 290 0.35 16.35 0.81
CA GLY A 290 -0.44 15.28 0.20
C GLY A 290 -0.29 13.92 0.88
N GLU A 291 -0.86 12.91 0.23
CA GLU A 291 -1.06 11.58 0.79
C GLU A 291 -1.01 10.48 -0.28
N LYS A 292 -1.14 9.22 0.14
CA LYS A 292 -1.31 8.07 -0.77
C LYS A 292 -2.27 8.39 -1.92
N GLY A 293 -1.83 8.13 -3.14
CA GLY A 293 -2.56 8.47 -4.37
C GLY A 293 -2.31 9.89 -4.90
N MET A 294 -1.34 10.62 -4.37
CA MET A 294 -0.87 11.90 -4.94
C MET A 294 0.57 11.81 -5.40
N LEU A 295 0.93 12.51 -6.48
CA LEU A 295 2.32 12.66 -6.91
C LEU A 295 3.04 13.86 -6.25
N SER A 296 2.40 14.53 -5.29
CA SER A 296 3.07 15.42 -4.34
C SER A 296 4.01 14.61 -3.42
N GLU A 297 4.96 15.28 -2.76
CA GLU A 297 6.00 14.64 -1.94
C GLU A 297 5.40 13.67 -0.92
N GLY A 298 4.30 14.04 -0.26
CA GLY A 298 3.63 13.21 0.75
C GLY A 298 3.04 11.90 0.23
N GLY A 299 2.91 11.70 -1.10
CA GLY A 299 2.43 10.44 -1.66
C GLY A 299 3.51 9.49 -2.16
N MET A 300 4.72 9.97 -2.45
CA MET A 300 5.80 9.19 -3.09
C MET A 300 7.17 9.27 -2.41
N HIS A 301 7.40 10.28 -1.57
CA HIS A 301 8.64 10.41 -0.80
C HIS A 301 8.45 9.65 0.51
N VAL A 302 9.24 8.59 0.69
CA VAL A 302 9.00 7.53 1.67
C VAL A 302 10.18 7.35 2.63
N PRO A 303 10.00 6.68 3.78
CA PRO A 303 11.12 6.13 4.54
C PRO A 303 12.03 5.31 3.62
N PHE A 304 13.33 5.59 3.64
CA PHE A 304 14.30 4.94 2.75
C PHE A 304 15.66 4.87 3.45
N LEU A 305 16.07 3.67 3.83
CA LEU A 305 17.36 3.37 4.46
C LEU A 305 18.14 2.35 3.62
N ILE A 306 19.46 2.50 3.59
CA ILE A 306 20.36 1.55 2.93
C ILE A 306 21.53 1.27 3.86
N ALA A 307 21.68 0.02 4.29
CA ALA A 307 22.74 -0.37 5.21
C ALA A 307 23.53 -1.56 4.68
N TRP A 308 24.86 -1.42 4.70
CA TRP A 308 25.78 -2.52 4.45
C TRP A 308 27.10 -2.20 5.17
N PRO A 309 27.21 -2.52 6.46
CA PRO A 309 28.32 -2.05 7.30
C PRO A 309 29.73 -2.39 6.76
N GLY A 310 29.87 -3.47 5.99
CA GLY A 310 31.15 -3.88 5.41
C GLY A 310 31.57 -3.08 4.17
N VAL A 311 30.70 -2.21 3.65
CA VAL A 311 30.90 -1.55 2.34
C VAL A 311 30.48 -0.08 2.35
N ILE A 312 29.34 0.24 2.97
CA ILE A 312 28.78 1.59 3.02
C ILE A 312 29.19 2.20 4.36
N PRO A 313 29.94 3.31 4.39
CA PRO A 313 30.21 4.01 5.63
C PRO A 313 28.89 4.47 6.30
N GLY A 314 28.70 4.05 7.55
CA GLY A 314 27.47 4.29 8.30
C GLY A 314 27.35 5.71 8.88
N GLY A 315 26.17 6.02 9.40
CA GLY A 315 25.92 7.22 10.21
C GLY A 315 25.75 8.49 9.39
N ARG A 316 25.34 8.38 8.13
CA ARG A 316 25.28 9.51 7.20
C ARG A 316 23.89 9.68 6.58
N ASN A 317 23.62 10.90 6.15
CA ASN A 317 22.52 11.19 5.25
C ASN A 317 23.01 11.11 3.79
N TYR A 318 22.15 10.65 2.89
CA TYR A 318 22.36 10.73 1.46
C TYR A 318 21.31 11.66 0.84
N ASP A 319 21.76 12.85 0.43
CA ASP A 319 20.89 13.97 0.07
C ASP A 319 20.57 14.08 -1.42
N HIS A 320 20.97 13.09 -2.22
CA HIS A 320 20.57 13.01 -3.62
C HIS A 320 19.35 12.11 -3.82
N PRO A 321 18.49 12.42 -4.81
CA PRO A 321 17.31 11.60 -5.09
C PRO A 321 17.68 10.15 -5.42
N VAL A 322 17.00 9.20 -4.78
CA VAL A 322 17.08 7.76 -5.09
C VAL A 322 15.67 7.21 -5.31
N SER A 323 15.58 6.10 -6.04
CA SER A 323 14.32 5.45 -6.39
C SER A 323 14.28 4.01 -5.91
N ALA A 324 13.09 3.51 -5.57
CA ALA A 324 12.86 2.08 -5.34
C ALA A 324 13.20 1.21 -6.58
N LEU A 325 13.27 1.79 -7.79
CA LEU A 325 13.78 1.12 -8.98
C LEU A 325 15.26 0.70 -8.85
N ASP A 326 16.02 1.45 -8.05
CA ASP A 326 17.46 1.25 -7.87
C ASP A 326 17.79 -0.02 -7.09
N VAL A 327 16.84 -0.56 -6.34
CA VAL A 327 16.98 -1.85 -5.63
C VAL A 327 17.31 -2.95 -6.62
N ALA A 328 16.56 -3.05 -7.71
CA ALA A 328 16.76 -4.08 -8.72
C ALA A 328 18.09 -3.90 -9.48
N ALA A 329 18.43 -2.67 -9.84
CA ALA A 329 19.69 -2.37 -10.53
C ALA A 329 20.92 -2.62 -9.65
N THR A 330 20.87 -2.21 -8.39
CA THR A 330 21.93 -2.47 -7.41
C THR A 330 22.07 -3.97 -7.13
N ALA A 331 20.97 -4.69 -6.95
CA ALA A 331 20.98 -6.14 -6.74
C ALA A 331 21.51 -6.91 -7.96
N ALA A 332 21.12 -6.52 -9.17
CA ALA A 332 21.62 -7.11 -10.40
C ALA A 332 23.14 -6.90 -10.54
N ALA A 333 23.62 -5.69 -10.27
CA ALA A 333 25.05 -5.38 -10.30
C ALA A 333 25.85 -6.23 -9.29
N LEU A 334 25.34 -6.39 -8.07
CA LEU A 334 25.96 -7.22 -7.03
C LEU A 334 26.05 -8.71 -7.38
N ALA A 335 25.06 -9.22 -8.10
CA ALA A 335 25.05 -10.61 -8.55
C ALA A 335 25.87 -10.81 -9.86
N GLY A 336 26.50 -9.77 -10.40
CA GLY A 336 27.22 -9.82 -11.67
C GLY A 336 26.31 -9.95 -12.89
N ILE A 337 25.03 -9.61 -12.76
CA ILE A 337 24.02 -9.73 -13.81
C ILE A 337 24.10 -8.50 -14.70
N LYS A 338 24.51 -8.69 -15.96
CA LYS A 338 24.51 -7.64 -16.99
C LYS A 338 23.09 -7.47 -17.53
N ALA A 339 22.41 -6.42 -17.10
CA ALA A 339 21.12 -6.03 -17.69
C ALA A 339 21.33 -5.42 -19.09
N GLY A 340 20.48 -5.80 -20.04
CA GLY A 340 20.46 -5.17 -21.37
C GLY A 340 19.99 -3.71 -21.32
N SER A 341 20.23 -2.97 -22.41
CA SER A 341 19.73 -1.60 -22.54
C SER A 341 18.20 -1.58 -22.43
N GLY A 342 17.65 -0.72 -21.57
CA GLY A 342 16.20 -0.59 -21.35
C GLY A 342 15.55 -1.70 -20.53
N GLU A 343 16.32 -2.67 -20.00
CA GLU A 343 15.81 -3.71 -19.12
C GLU A 343 15.57 -3.24 -17.69
N LEU A 344 16.30 -2.22 -17.23
CA LEU A 344 16.17 -1.59 -15.92
C LEU A 344 16.19 -0.07 -16.11
N ASP A 345 15.28 0.62 -15.44
CA ASP A 345 15.22 2.09 -15.38
C ASP A 345 15.94 2.65 -14.13
N GLY A 346 16.15 1.83 -13.10
CA GLY A 346 16.96 2.19 -11.92
C GLY A 346 18.47 2.11 -12.18
N VAL A 347 19.26 2.62 -11.25
CA VAL A 347 20.74 2.60 -11.32
C VAL A 347 21.37 1.89 -10.13
N ASN A 348 22.62 1.43 -10.30
CA ASN A 348 23.40 0.89 -9.19
C ASN A 348 23.84 2.03 -8.25
N LEU A 349 23.38 2.01 -7.01
CA LEU A 349 23.69 3.04 -6.01
C LEU A 349 25.07 2.91 -5.39
N LEU A 350 25.70 1.74 -5.43
CA LEU A 350 26.91 1.47 -4.65
C LEU A 350 28.07 2.42 -4.94
N PRO A 351 28.41 2.77 -6.21
CA PRO A 351 29.48 3.72 -6.47
C PRO A 351 29.24 5.09 -5.80
N PHE A 352 27.98 5.50 -5.66
CA PHE A 352 27.63 6.76 -4.99
C PHE A 352 27.67 6.63 -3.47
N LEU A 353 27.13 5.55 -2.92
CA LEU A 353 27.08 5.30 -1.47
C LEU A 353 28.46 5.03 -0.85
N ARG A 354 29.41 4.54 -1.68
CA ARG A 354 30.83 4.37 -1.36
C ARG A 354 31.67 5.64 -1.57
N GLU A 355 31.06 6.73 -2.03
CA GLU A 355 31.74 7.98 -2.39
C GLU A 355 32.77 7.83 -3.53
N GLU A 356 32.70 6.76 -4.32
CA GLU A 356 33.54 6.56 -5.52
C GLU A 356 33.08 7.48 -6.67
N LYS A 357 31.80 7.84 -6.67
CA LYS A 357 31.19 8.78 -7.61
C LYS A 357 30.41 9.87 -6.87
N ALA A 358 30.73 11.12 -7.18
CA ALA A 358 30.02 12.28 -6.65
C ALA A 358 28.76 12.61 -7.47
N GLY A 359 27.84 13.37 -6.87
CA GLY A 359 26.63 13.87 -7.51
C GLY A 359 25.45 12.89 -7.47
N PRO A 360 24.31 13.26 -8.06
CA PRO A 360 23.11 12.45 -7.97
C PRO A 360 23.18 11.20 -8.85
N PRO A 361 22.57 10.08 -8.41
CA PRO A 361 22.50 8.87 -9.22
C PRO A 361 21.54 9.04 -10.41
N HIS A 362 20.57 9.96 -10.27
CA HIS A 362 19.60 10.32 -11.29
C HIS A 362 19.69 11.80 -11.61
N GLU A 363 19.83 12.16 -12.89
CA GLU A 363 19.66 13.55 -13.33
C GLU A 363 18.19 13.96 -13.22
N THR A 364 17.27 13.04 -13.54
CA THR A 364 15.83 13.29 -13.55
C THR A 364 15.08 12.05 -13.11
N LEU A 365 14.08 12.23 -12.25
CA LEU A 365 13.10 11.21 -11.88
C LEU A 365 11.73 11.58 -12.45
N TYR A 366 10.95 10.56 -12.80
CA TYR A 366 9.66 10.72 -13.45
C TYR A 366 8.60 9.86 -12.79
N TRP A 367 7.36 10.35 -12.80
CA TRP A 367 6.21 9.60 -12.36
C TRP A 367 5.01 9.87 -13.25
N ARG A 368 4.17 8.84 -13.35
CA ARG A 368 2.84 8.89 -13.91
C ARG A 368 1.96 7.98 -13.09
N TRP A 369 0.81 8.47 -12.69
CA TRP A 369 -0.16 7.69 -11.94
C TRP A 369 -1.57 8.22 -12.21
N MET A 370 -2.42 7.38 -12.80
CA MET A 370 -3.76 7.78 -13.26
C MET A 370 -3.72 9.12 -14.01
N ALA A 371 -4.49 10.12 -13.57
CA ALA A 371 -4.59 11.44 -14.15
C ALA A 371 -3.51 12.43 -13.68
N GLN A 372 -2.42 11.94 -13.10
CA GLN A 372 -1.31 12.73 -12.58
C GLN A 372 0.00 12.35 -13.27
N SER A 373 0.88 13.34 -13.43
CA SER A 373 2.25 13.12 -13.89
C SER A 373 3.19 14.11 -13.22
N ALA A 374 4.43 13.69 -12.97
CA ALA A 374 5.42 14.53 -12.32
C ALA A 374 6.83 14.26 -12.85
N VAL A 375 7.66 15.29 -12.85
CA VAL A 375 9.09 15.19 -13.14
C VAL A 375 9.87 15.98 -12.09
N ARG A 376 10.97 15.40 -11.62
CA ARG A 376 11.90 16.05 -10.72
C ARG A 376 13.28 16.09 -11.36
N GLU A 377 13.87 17.27 -11.46
CA GLU A 377 15.24 17.49 -11.94
C GLU A 377 15.97 18.42 -10.98
N GLY A 378 16.94 17.87 -10.25
CA GLY A 378 17.61 18.58 -9.16
C GLY A 378 16.60 19.09 -8.12
N ARG A 379 16.61 20.40 -7.90
CA ARG A 379 15.71 21.09 -6.97
C ARG A 379 14.29 21.30 -7.51
N TRP A 380 14.10 21.25 -8.83
CA TRP A 380 12.84 21.58 -9.46
C TRP A 380 11.95 20.36 -9.60
N LYS A 381 10.68 20.51 -9.21
CA LYS A 381 9.64 19.50 -9.43
C LYS A 381 8.45 20.13 -10.15
N LEU A 382 8.10 19.58 -11.30
CA LEU A 382 6.84 19.87 -12.00
C LEU A 382 5.84 18.77 -11.67
N LEU A 383 4.65 19.16 -11.21
CA LEU A 383 3.52 18.27 -10.92
C LEU A 383 2.32 18.69 -11.76
N ARG A 384 1.64 17.72 -12.36
CA ARG A 384 0.38 17.89 -13.09
C ARG A 384 -0.69 16.97 -12.56
N GLY A 385 -1.92 17.47 -12.50
CA GLY A 385 -3.12 16.71 -12.18
C GLY A 385 -4.30 17.21 -13.01
N GLY A 386 -4.77 16.39 -13.95
CA GLY A 386 -5.68 16.85 -14.99
C GLY A 386 -5.09 18.06 -15.75
N GLU A 387 -5.82 19.17 -15.78
CA GLU A 387 -5.36 20.41 -16.42
C GLU A 387 -4.47 21.30 -15.51
N ARG A 388 -4.37 20.96 -14.21
CA ARG A 388 -3.62 21.75 -13.24
C ARG A 388 -2.11 21.51 -13.39
N GLU A 389 -1.32 22.55 -13.19
CA GLU A 389 0.13 22.51 -13.28
C GLU A 389 0.77 23.31 -12.14
N TYR A 390 1.76 22.68 -11.50
CA TYR A 390 2.49 23.24 -10.38
C TYR A 390 3.98 23.05 -10.57
N LEU A 391 4.77 24.07 -10.26
CA LEU A 391 6.22 24.00 -10.22
C LEU A 391 6.69 24.35 -8.81
N TYR A 392 7.55 23.52 -8.23
CA TYR A 392 8.09 23.71 -6.89
C TYR A 392 9.62 23.67 -6.90
N ASP A 393 10.20 24.43 -5.97
CA ASP A 393 11.62 24.40 -5.63
C ASP A 393 11.78 23.65 -4.30
N LEU A 394 12.11 22.36 -4.37
CA LEU A 394 12.12 21.46 -3.21
C LEU A 394 13.23 21.75 -2.21
N ASP A 395 14.27 22.50 -2.60
CA ASP A 395 15.32 22.92 -1.66
C ASP A 395 14.81 24.02 -0.71
N GLN A 396 13.80 24.79 -1.13
CA GLN A 396 13.20 25.86 -0.33
C GLN A 396 11.81 25.50 0.21
N ASP A 397 11.11 24.60 -0.46
CA ASP A 397 9.70 24.27 -0.19
C ASP A 397 9.42 22.78 -0.42
N ILE A 398 9.96 21.93 0.47
CA ILE A 398 9.68 20.49 0.48
C ILE A 398 8.20 20.18 0.77
N GLY A 399 7.47 21.16 1.34
CA GLY A 399 6.03 21.09 1.59
C GLY A 399 5.18 21.49 0.39
N GLU A 400 5.77 21.83 -0.77
CA GLU A 400 5.06 22.15 -2.01
C GLU A 400 3.88 23.11 -1.79
N LYS A 401 4.09 24.19 -1.04
CA LYS A 401 3.07 25.17 -0.68
C LYS A 401 3.01 26.35 -1.64
N ARG A 402 4.10 26.64 -2.37
CA ARG A 402 4.21 27.79 -3.26
C ARG A 402 4.39 27.34 -4.71
N ASN A 403 3.33 27.42 -5.50
CA ASN A 403 3.41 27.20 -6.94
C ASN A 403 4.20 28.34 -7.63
N LEU A 404 5.29 27.98 -8.31
CA LEU A 404 6.21 28.86 -8.99
C LEU A 404 6.04 28.85 -10.52
N ALA A 405 5.07 28.11 -11.08
CA ALA A 405 4.96 27.91 -12.53
C ALA A 405 4.77 29.23 -13.29
N ALA A 406 4.01 30.17 -12.74
CA ALA A 406 3.81 31.50 -13.33
C ALA A 406 5.06 32.40 -13.23
N ALA A 407 5.89 32.22 -12.19
CA ALA A 407 7.10 33.01 -11.97
C ALA A 407 8.30 32.48 -12.76
N HIS A 408 8.32 31.19 -13.10
CA HIS A 408 9.39 30.52 -13.84
C HIS A 408 8.86 29.69 -15.03
N PRO A 409 8.18 30.33 -16.00
CA PRO A 409 7.56 29.63 -17.13
C PRO A 409 8.56 28.88 -18.02
N GLU A 410 9.82 29.33 -18.08
CA GLU A 410 10.91 28.69 -18.79
C GLU A 410 11.30 27.34 -18.17
N ILE A 411 11.32 27.26 -16.84
CA ILE A 411 11.62 26.02 -16.11
C ILE A 411 10.43 25.07 -16.24
N ALA A 412 9.22 25.56 -16.03
CA ALA A 412 8.00 24.77 -16.20
C ALA A 412 7.90 24.19 -17.62
N GLY A 413 8.15 25.00 -18.65
CA GLY A 413 8.13 24.57 -20.05
C GLY A 413 9.17 23.50 -20.35
N ARG A 414 10.41 23.67 -19.88
CA ARG A 414 11.48 22.69 -20.09
C ARG A 414 11.18 21.34 -19.42
N LEU A 415 10.72 21.37 -18.17
CA LEU A 415 10.34 20.15 -17.45
C LEU A 415 9.11 19.48 -18.08
N ARG A 416 8.14 20.26 -18.58
CA ARG A 416 6.97 19.74 -19.30
C ARG A 416 7.37 18.97 -20.55
N GLU A 417 8.33 19.48 -21.33
CA GLU A 417 8.83 18.77 -22.50
C GLU A 417 9.61 17.49 -22.13
N LYS A 418 10.45 17.52 -21.09
CA LYS A 418 11.09 16.30 -20.55
C LYS A 418 10.05 15.24 -20.16
N LEU A 419 9.03 15.64 -19.39
CA LEU A 419 7.96 14.76 -18.93
C LEU A 419 7.15 14.18 -20.11
N LYS A 420 6.81 15.02 -21.08
CA LYS A 420 6.11 14.60 -22.31
C LYS A 420 6.92 13.57 -23.09
N ALA A 421 8.21 13.83 -23.33
CA ALA A 421 9.11 12.93 -24.04
C ALA A 421 9.23 11.57 -23.34
N TRP A 422 9.52 11.57 -22.03
CA TRP A 422 9.58 10.33 -21.25
C TRP A 422 8.26 9.54 -21.28
N SER A 423 7.13 10.23 -21.18
CA SER A 423 5.82 9.58 -21.13
C SER A 423 5.40 8.92 -22.44
N ALA A 424 6.04 9.26 -23.57
CA ALA A 424 5.73 8.70 -24.88
C ALA A 424 6.04 7.19 -24.99
N ASP A 425 6.96 6.68 -24.17
CA ASP A 425 7.36 5.26 -24.16
C ASP A 425 6.52 4.40 -23.19
N LEU A 426 5.51 5.00 -22.55
CA LEU A 426 4.65 4.30 -21.61
C LEU A 426 3.48 3.60 -22.32
N GLN A 427 2.77 2.76 -21.57
CA GLN A 427 1.61 2.00 -22.02
C GLN A 427 0.42 2.32 -21.09
N PRO A 428 -0.67 2.96 -21.61
CA PRO A 428 -0.73 3.66 -22.90
C PRO A 428 0.27 4.84 -22.95
N PRO A 429 0.65 5.38 -24.11
CA PRO A 429 1.59 6.49 -24.19
C PRO A 429 0.99 7.81 -23.68
N GLY A 430 1.85 8.70 -23.18
CA GLY A 430 1.51 10.05 -22.74
C GLY A 430 1.35 10.23 -21.24
N MET A 431 1.14 11.50 -20.84
CA MET A 431 1.01 11.95 -19.45
C MET A 431 -0.32 11.60 -18.77
N ALA A 432 -1.23 10.93 -19.50
CA ALA A 432 -2.53 10.47 -19.01
C ALA A 432 -3.42 11.56 -18.38
N LEU A 433 -3.51 12.76 -18.98
CA LEU A 433 -4.22 13.94 -18.45
C LEU A 433 -5.76 13.86 -18.56
N ALA A 434 -6.35 12.70 -18.34
CA ALA A 434 -7.80 12.54 -18.28
C ALA A 434 -8.40 13.36 -17.10
N PRO A 435 -9.71 13.68 -17.11
CA PRO A 435 -10.37 14.28 -15.96
C PRO A 435 -10.11 13.50 -14.68
N MET A 436 -9.65 14.19 -13.63
CA MET A 436 -9.38 13.56 -12.34
C MET A 436 -10.69 13.14 -11.67
N ALA A 437 -10.69 11.99 -10.99
CA ALA A 437 -11.79 11.60 -10.13
C ALA A 437 -12.01 12.65 -9.03
N ALA A 438 -13.28 12.86 -8.62
CA ALA A 438 -13.66 13.89 -7.64
C ALA A 438 -12.79 13.87 -6.36
N VAL A 439 -12.52 12.69 -5.81
CA VAL A 439 -11.66 12.55 -4.61
C VAL A 439 -10.26 13.12 -4.81
N TRP A 440 -9.69 13.06 -6.01
CA TRP A 440 -8.38 13.62 -6.31
C TRP A 440 -8.43 15.11 -6.58
N ASN A 441 -9.54 15.63 -7.16
CA ASN A 441 -9.76 17.07 -7.21
C ASN A 441 -9.82 17.66 -5.79
N ASP A 442 -10.55 17.02 -4.87
CA ASP A 442 -10.64 17.44 -3.46
C ASP A 442 -9.25 17.44 -2.80
N CYS A 443 -8.45 16.39 -3.02
CA CYS A 443 -7.08 16.33 -2.50
C CYS A 443 -6.19 17.47 -3.05
N PHE A 444 -6.26 17.75 -4.35
CA PHE A 444 -5.48 18.85 -4.94
C PHE A 444 -5.94 20.22 -4.42
N ASP A 445 -7.26 20.42 -4.33
CA ASP A 445 -7.85 21.63 -3.78
C ASP A 445 -7.37 21.87 -2.34
N PHE A 446 -7.37 20.83 -1.50
CA PHE A 446 -6.91 20.92 -0.12
C PHE A 446 -5.40 21.12 0.00
N TYR A 447 -4.61 20.19 -0.53
CA TYR A 447 -3.17 20.14 -0.24
C TYR A 447 -2.40 21.19 -1.03
N LEU A 448 -2.74 21.41 -2.31
CA LEU A 448 -1.94 22.25 -3.22
C LEU A 448 -2.51 23.66 -3.42
N GLU A 449 -3.83 23.83 -3.25
CA GLU A 449 -4.48 25.13 -3.47
C GLU A 449 -4.98 25.78 -2.16
N GLY A 450 -4.88 25.08 -1.03
CA GLY A 450 -5.29 25.59 0.28
C GLY A 450 -6.80 25.87 0.38
N LYS A 451 -7.61 25.27 -0.50
CA LYS A 451 -9.07 25.41 -0.50
C LYS A 451 -9.66 24.51 0.60
N PRO A 452 -10.72 24.96 1.27
CA PRO A 452 -11.46 24.08 2.17
C PRO A 452 -12.12 22.98 1.33
N VAL A 453 -11.93 21.73 1.73
CA VAL A 453 -12.75 20.62 1.21
C VAL A 453 -13.95 20.50 2.11
N ALA A 454 -15.15 20.43 1.53
CA ALA A 454 -16.36 20.20 2.29
C ALA A 454 -16.18 18.91 3.10
N ALA A 455 -16.30 19.00 4.42
CA ALA A 455 -16.35 17.81 5.24
C ALA A 455 -17.46 16.92 4.69
N LYS A 456 -17.16 15.66 4.38
CA LYS A 456 -18.24 14.69 4.17
C LYS A 456 -19.05 14.73 5.47
N PRO A 457 -20.38 14.99 5.40
CA PRO A 457 -21.17 15.05 6.61
C PRO A 457 -20.93 13.74 7.36
N SER A 458 -20.59 13.86 8.64
CA SER A 458 -20.35 12.67 9.45
C SER A 458 -21.60 11.79 9.38
N ASP A 459 -21.48 10.46 9.47
CA ASP A 459 -22.66 9.58 9.47
C ASP A 459 -23.65 9.92 10.61
N GLY A 460 -23.22 10.73 11.59
CA GLY A 460 -24.07 11.32 12.63
C GLY A 460 -24.87 12.56 12.21
N GLU A 461 -24.53 13.26 11.12
CA GLU A 461 -25.18 14.51 10.69
C GLU A 461 -26.34 14.30 9.72
N THR A 462 -26.38 13.19 8.96
CA THR A 462 -27.42 12.99 7.92
C THR A 462 -28.68 12.30 8.44
N GLY A 463 -28.66 11.70 9.63
CA GLY A 463 -29.80 10.98 10.21
C GLY A 463 -30.20 9.69 9.48
N ILE A 464 -29.46 9.28 8.43
CA ILE A 464 -29.79 8.12 7.59
C ILE A 464 -29.21 6.79 8.12
N GLN A 465 -28.48 6.81 9.24
CA GLN A 465 -28.12 5.64 10.06
C GLN A 465 -27.48 4.46 9.28
N GLY A 466 -26.42 4.74 8.50
CA GLY A 466 -25.66 3.74 7.74
C GLY A 466 -26.29 3.32 6.41
N TRP A 467 -27.44 3.90 6.03
CA TRP A 467 -28.01 3.74 4.70
C TRP A 467 -27.33 4.66 3.68
N GLN A 468 -27.11 4.15 2.46
CA GLN A 468 -26.52 4.89 1.36
C GLN A 468 -27.43 4.82 0.13
N ALA A 469 -27.49 5.89 -0.65
CA ALA A 469 -28.10 5.85 -1.99
C ALA A 469 -27.05 5.55 -3.07
N ARG A 470 -27.45 4.79 -4.08
CA ARG A 470 -26.70 4.60 -5.34
C ARG A 470 -27.58 5.03 -6.51
N GLY A 471 -27.01 5.73 -7.49
CA GLY A 471 -27.78 6.34 -8.60
C GLY A 471 -28.63 7.55 -8.20
N GLY A 472 -28.39 8.12 -7.01
CA GLY A 472 -29.16 9.22 -6.43
C GLY A 472 -28.62 9.66 -5.07
N THR A 473 -29.36 10.52 -4.38
CA THR A 473 -29.10 10.95 -3.00
C THR A 473 -30.14 10.40 -2.04
N ALA A 474 -29.79 10.27 -0.75
CA ALA A 474 -30.73 9.96 0.31
C ALA A 474 -30.59 10.97 1.45
N ALA A 475 -31.71 11.38 2.02
CA ALA A 475 -31.77 12.32 3.14
C ALA A 475 -33.00 12.06 3.99
N ILE A 476 -32.99 12.52 5.24
CA ILE A 476 -34.19 12.58 6.07
C ILE A 476 -35.00 13.82 5.72
N HIS A 477 -36.28 13.62 5.41
CA HIS A 477 -37.25 14.68 5.17
C HIS A 477 -38.52 14.37 5.97
N GLU A 478 -38.94 15.28 6.85
CA GLU A 478 -40.13 15.12 7.71
C GLU A 478 -40.17 13.78 8.47
N GLY A 479 -39.03 13.36 9.04
CA GLY A 479 -38.93 12.12 9.82
C GLY A 479 -38.97 10.83 8.98
N ALA A 480 -38.71 10.93 7.68
CA ALA A 480 -38.61 9.76 6.80
C ALA A 480 -37.36 9.82 5.93
N LEU A 481 -36.73 8.67 5.70
CA LEU A 481 -35.67 8.53 4.72
C LEU A 481 -36.25 8.56 3.31
N VAL A 482 -35.75 9.45 2.46
CA VAL A 482 -36.23 9.67 1.09
C VAL A 482 -35.08 9.56 0.10
N ILE A 483 -35.33 8.92 -1.05
CA ILE A 483 -34.37 8.79 -2.15
C ILE A 483 -34.74 9.76 -3.26
N ARG A 484 -33.76 10.50 -3.79
CA ARG A 484 -33.92 11.35 -4.97
C ARG A 484 -32.96 10.92 -6.08
N PRO A 485 -33.39 10.87 -7.35
CA PRO A 485 -32.49 10.65 -8.49
C PRO A 485 -31.40 11.74 -8.56
N ALA A 486 -30.27 11.42 -9.18
CA ALA A 486 -29.24 12.42 -9.46
C ALA A 486 -29.68 13.38 -10.60
N ASP A 487 -29.31 14.66 -10.52
CA ASP A 487 -29.70 15.69 -11.49
C ASP A 487 -29.02 15.54 -12.88
N SER A 488 -27.99 14.70 -13.01
CA SER A 488 -27.27 14.53 -14.27
C SER A 488 -27.97 13.53 -15.20
N ALA A 489 -28.25 13.94 -16.43
CA ALA A 489 -28.75 13.10 -17.54
C ALA A 489 -27.79 11.96 -17.98
N ALA A 490 -26.69 11.74 -17.25
CA ALA A 490 -25.77 10.62 -17.47
C ALA A 490 -26.34 9.35 -16.82
N GLU A 491 -26.97 8.55 -17.67
CA GLU A 491 -27.50 7.21 -17.47
C GLU A 491 -28.81 7.05 -16.69
N LYS A 492 -29.67 6.21 -17.26
CA LYS A 492 -30.95 5.67 -16.77
C LYS A 492 -30.78 4.80 -15.51
N ALA A 493 -29.95 5.20 -14.55
CA ALA A 493 -29.73 4.45 -13.33
C ALA A 493 -30.98 4.55 -12.43
N ARG A 494 -31.56 3.41 -12.07
CA ARG A 494 -32.67 3.35 -11.11
C ARG A 494 -32.09 3.51 -9.70
N PRO A 495 -32.40 4.60 -8.97
CA PRO A 495 -31.78 4.81 -7.67
C PRO A 495 -32.25 3.76 -6.66
N PHE A 496 -31.35 3.36 -5.76
CA PHE A 496 -31.64 2.36 -4.73
C PHE A 496 -30.92 2.68 -3.42
N LEU A 497 -31.50 2.21 -2.31
CA LEU A 497 -30.88 2.27 -0.98
C LEU A 497 -30.07 1.02 -0.70
N THR A 498 -28.99 1.15 0.04
CA THR A 498 -28.17 0.03 0.45
C THR A 498 -27.57 0.22 1.84
N ASN A 499 -27.44 -0.86 2.59
CA ASN A 499 -26.80 -0.88 3.91
C ASN A 499 -25.97 -2.16 4.05
N ALA A 500 -24.69 -2.00 4.41
CA ALA A 500 -23.71 -3.09 4.54
C ALA A 500 -23.35 -3.43 6.01
N GLU A 501 -24.08 -2.89 6.98
CA GLU A 501 -23.79 -2.97 8.42
C GLU A 501 -24.85 -3.77 9.21
N ILE A 502 -25.42 -4.80 8.62
CA ILE A 502 -26.59 -5.51 9.17
C ILE A 502 -26.17 -6.66 10.11
N SER A 503 -25.40 -7.62 9.58
CA SER A 503 -24.85 -8.79 10.28
C SER A 503 -25.88 -9.58 11.12
N LEU A 504 -26.85 -10.21 10.46
CA LEU A 504 -27.91 -11.01 11.11
C LEU A 504 -27.97 -12.44 10.57
N PRO A 505 -28.22 -13.47 11.42
CA PRO A 505 -28.41 -14.83 10.95
C PRO A 505 -29.76 -14.97 10.23
N GLY A 506 -29.74 -15.60 9.05
CA GLY A 506 -30.93 -15.92 8.26
C GLY A 506 -31.69 -17.16 8.77
N PRO A 507 -32.94 -17.38 8.30
CA PRO A 507 -33.75 -16.48 7.48
C PRO A 507 -34.16 -15.20 8.23
N VAL A 508 -34.50 -14.15 7.48
CA VAL A 508 -34.91 -12.86 8.06
C VAL A 508 -36.21 -12.34 7.45
N THR A 509 -37.00 -11.64 8.25
CA THR A 509 -38.13 -10.82 7.80
C THR A 509 -37.67 -9.37 7.73
N VAL A 510 -37.85 -8.73 6.57
CA VAL A 510 -37.69 -7.27 6.41
C VAL A 510 -39.05 -6.62 6.59
N ILE A 511 -39.13 -5.67 7.52
CA ILE A 511 -40.35 -4.92 7.84
C ILE A 511 -40.07 -3.44 7.51
N LEU A 512 -40.81 -2.90 6.54
CA LEU A 512 -40.68 -1.52 6.08
C LEU A 512 -41.93 -0.77 6.48
N LYS A 513 -41.80 0.31 7.25
CA LYS A 513 -42.89 1.27 7.45
C LYS A 513 -42.69 2.42 6.50
N VAL A 514 -43.61 2.57 5.55
CA VAL A 514 -43.45 3.50 4.43
C VAL A 514 -44.71 4.32 4.19
N ARG A 515 -44.54 5.55 3.70
CA ARG A 515 -45.60 6.33 3.05
C ARG A 515 -45.34 6.36 1.56
N ALA A 516 -46.39 6.28 0.74
CA ALA A 516 -46.24 6.32 -0.69
C ALA A 516 -47.34 7.13 -1.38
N LYS A 517 -46.93 8.12 -2.16
CA LYS A 517 -47.84 9.00 -2.92
C LYS A 517 -48.40 8.32 -4.17
N GLU A 518 -47.71 7.30 -4.67
CA GLU A 518 -48.10 6.50 -5.84
C GLU A 518 -47.84 5.02 -5.58
N ALA A 519 -48.66 4.15 -6.18
CA ALA A 519 -48.51 2.71 -6.08
C ALA A 519 -47.32 2.27 -6.94
N GLY A 520 -46.59 1.26 -6.48
CA GLY A 520 -45.39 0.84 -7.18
C GLY A 520 -44.92 -0.55 -6.79
N LYS A 521 -43.81 -0.94 -7.41
CA LYS A 521 -43.16 -2.23 -7.20
C LYS A 521 -41.67 -2.02 -7.01
N GLY A 522 -41.01 -2.98 -6.39
CA GLY A 522 -39.57 -2.95 -6.22
C GLY A 522 -39.02 -4.32 -5.91
N SER A 523 -37.77 -4.35 -5.52
CA SER A 523 -37.14 -5.57 -5.04
C SER A 523 -36.21 -5.32 -3.87
N LEU A 524 -36.01 -6.37 -3.10
CA LEU A 524 -34.97 -6.51 -2.10
C LEU A 524 -33.93 -7.47 -2.68
N SER A 525 -32.67 -7.06 -2.72
CA SER A 525 -31.56 -7.97 -3.00
C SER A 525 -30.57 -7.98 -1.85
N TRP A 526 -29.95 -9.13 -1.60
CA TRP A 526 -29.07 -9.29 -0.46
C TRP A 526 -27.79 -10.05 -0.77
N ARG A 527 -26.82 -9.89 0.12
CA ARG A 527 -25.56 -10.64 0.13
C ARG A 527 -25.29 -11.22 1.50
N THR A 528 -24.76 -12.44 1.51
CA THR A 528 -24.42 -13.18 2.72
C THR A 528 -22.91 -13.23 2.95
N GLN A 529 -22.51 -13.52 4.18
CA GLN A 529 -21.10 -13.66 4.54
C GLN A 529 -20.44 -14.78 3.71
N GLY A 530 -19.42 -14.43 2.93
CA GLY A 530 -18.71 -15.33 2.02
C GLY A 530 -19.04 -15.11 0.53
N GLU A 531 -20.15 -14.42 0.22
CA GLU A 531 -20.48 -14.05 -1.16
C GLU A 531 -19.68 -12.80 -1.60
N LYS A 532 -19.06 -12.87 -2.78
CA LYS A 532 -18.33 -11.74 -3.38
C LYS A 532 -19.28 -10.70 -3.98
N ASP A 533 -20.38 -11.15 -4.58
CA ASP A 533 -21.36 -10.32 -5.30
C ASP A 533 -22.81 -10.63 -4.89
N PHE A 534 -23.76 -9.80 -5.34
CA PHE A 534 -25.20 -10.05 -5.20
C PHE A 534 -25.62 -11.12 -6.21
N LEU A 535 -25.99 -12.30 -5.72
CA LEU A 535 -26.43 -13.40 -6.57
C LEU A 535 -27.83 -13.10 -7.15
N PRO A 536 -28.12 -13.45 -8.42
CA PRO A 536 -29.45 -13.27 -9.02
C PRO A 536 -30.57 -13.98 -8.24
N ALA A 537 -30.26 -15.10 -7.58
CA ALA A 537 -31.18 -15.84 -6.75
C ALA A 537 -31.51 -15.15 -5.41
N ASN A 538 -30.65 -14.23 -4.95
CA ASN A 538 -30.85 -13.46 -3.72
C ASN A 538 -31.69 -12.21 -4.01
N ASN A 539 -32.92 -12.41 -4.46
CA ASN A 539 -33.87 -11.35 -4.77
C ASN A 539 -35.29 -11.69 -4.31
N ALA A 540 -36.01 -10.70 -3.78
CA ALA A 540 -37.42 -10.81 -3.40
C ALA A 540 -38.21 -9.59 -3.87
N ALA A 541 -39.44 -9.81 -4.34
CA ALA A 541 -40.31 -8.74 -4.81
C ALA A 541 -40.92 -7.94 -3.65
N LEU A 542 -41.14 -6.65 -3.89
CA LEU A 542 -41.83 -5.72 -3.00
C LEU A 542 -42.92 -4.99 -3.79
N ALA A 543 -44.07 -4.74 -3.18
CA ALA A 543 -45.13 -3.91 -3.75
C ALA A 543 -45.80 -3.07 -2.66
N TRP A 544 -46.32 -1.91 -3.02
CA TRP A 544 -47.00 -0.99 -2.10
C TRP A 544 -48.16 -0.29 -2.77
N LYS A 545 -49.08 0.24 -1.95
CA LYS A 545 -50.26 0.98 -2.40
C LYS A 545 -50.03 2.49 -2.27
N ALA A 546 -50.71 3.29 -3.07
CA ALA A 546 -50.79 4.74 -2.88
C ALA A 546 -51.75 5.04 -1.73
N VAL A 547 -51.22 5.21 -0.52
CA VAL A 547 -52.03 5.59 0.66
C VAL A 547 -51.30 6.69 1.43
N PRO A 548 -52.02 7.71 1.92
CA PRO A 548 -51.41 8.82 2.65
C PRO A 548 -50.90 8.41 4.04
N GLU A 549 -51.46 7.36 4.64
CA GLU A 549 -51.02 6.80 5.92
C GLU A 549 -49.78 5.92 5.77
N VAL A 550 -49.08 5.70 6.90
CA VAL A 550 -47.97 4.75 6.97
C VAL A 550 -48.51 3.34 6.76
N GLN A 551 -47.98 2.63 5.77
CA GLN A 551 -48.24 1.21 5.54
C GLN A 551 -47.03 0.35 5.94
N GLU A 552 -47.30 -0.84 6.47
CA GLU A 552 -46.28 -1.80 6.85
C GLU A 552 -46.14 -2.87 5.75
N LEU A 553 -44.95 -2.99 5.17
CA LEU A 553 -44.61 -4.00 4.17
C LEU A 553 -43.71 -5.04 4.82
N LYS A 554 -44.09 -6.32 4.71
CA LYS A 554 -43.30 -7.44 5.22
C LYS A 554 -42.82 -8.30 4.07
N VAL A 555 -41.51 -8.56 4.02
CA VAL A 555 -40.90 -9.44 3.03
C VAL A 555 -40.03 -10.46 3.73
N GLU A 556 -40.36 -11.74 3.53
CA GLU A 556 -39.55 -12.86 4.00
C GLU A 556 -38.38 -13.08 3.04
N LEU A 557 -37.17 -13.01 3.57
CA LEU A 557 -35.95 -13.30 2.83
C LEU A 557 -35.40 -14.66 3.26
N PRO A 558 -35.33 -15.66 2.36
CA PRO A 558 -34.79 -16.99 2.66
C PRO A 558 -33.26 -16.97 2.71
N VAL A 559 -32.69 -16.07 3.52
CA VAL A 559 -31.25 -15.89 3.67
C VAL A 559 -30.63 -17.17 4.23
N GLN A 560 -29.69 -17.76 3.49
CA GLN A 560 -28.86 -18.87 3.95
C GLN A 560 -27.58 -18.30 4.57
N GLY A 561 -27.27 -18.65 5.82
CA GLY A 561 -26.11 -18.12 6.54
C GLY A 561 -26.38 -16.74 7.15
N ARG A 562 -25.44 -15.80 6.98
CA ARG A 562 -25.48 -14.49 7.66
C ARG A 562 -25.67 -13.35 6.67
N LEU A 563 -26.77 -12.61 6.78
CA LEU A 563 -27.02 -11.39 6.02
C LEU A 563 -26.02 -10.31 6.42
N ILE A 564 -25.24 -9.82 5.46
CA ILE A 564 -24.27 -8.72 5.67
C ILE A 564 -24.64 -7.47 4.88
N HIS A 565 -25.38 -7.59 3.78
CA HIS A 565 -25.67 -6.47 2.88
C HIS A 565 -27.09 -6.59 2.33
N LEU A 566 -27.85 -5.49 2.36
CA LEU A 566 -29.18 -5.38 1.76
C LEU A 566 -29.23 -4.20 0.78
N ARG A 567 -30.00 -4.36 -0.30
CA ARG A 567 -30.39 -3.31 -1.26
C ARG A 567 -31.91 -3.23 -1.35
N LEU A 568 -32.46 -2.02 -1.27
CA LEU A 568 -33.87 -1.72 -1.50
C LEU A 568 -34.00 -0.98 -2.82
N GLN A 569 -34.70 -1.56 -3.79
CA GLN A 569 -34.76 -1.09 -5.18
C GLN A 569 -36.21 -0.71 -5.57
N PRO A 570 -36.73 0.42 -5.07
CA PRO A 570 -38.09 0.87 -5.39
C PRO A 570 -38.21 1.38 -6.85
N SER A 571 -39.36 1.16 -7.47
CA SER A 571 -39.73 1.64 -8.80
C SER A 571 -41.21 2.09 -8.84
N PRO A 572 -41.51 3.38 -9.07
CA PRO A 572 -40.55 4.49 -9.13
C PRO A 572 -39.89 4.78 -7.77
N ALA A 573 -38.60 5.15 -7.80
CA ALA A 573 -37.79 5.25 -6.60
C ALA A 573 -38.15 6.44 -5.69
N THR A 574 -38.72 7.50 -6.27
CA THR A 574 -39.18 8.72 -5.59
C THR A 574 -40.50 8.54 -4.85
N ALA A 575 -41.17 7.40 -5.01
CA ALA A 575 -42.51 7.17 -4.47
C ALA A 575 -42.54 6.80 -2.99
N LEU A 576 -41.41 6.40 -2.40
CA LEU A 576 -41.36 5.80 -1.07
C LEU A 576 -40.59 6.67 -0.07
N GLU A 577 -41.29 7.04 0.99
CA GLU A 577 -40.71 7.64 2.19
C GLU A 577 -40.65 6.56 3.28
N PHE A 578 -39.45 6.24 3.78
CA PHE A 578 -39.27 5.20 4.80
C PHE A 578 -39.29 5.83 6.19
N SER A 579 -40.34 5.56 6.98
CA SER A 579 -40.40 5.97 8.39
C SER A 579 -39.50 5.08 9.25
N SER A 580 -39.46 3.77 8.95
CA SER A 580 -38.52 2.86 9.58
C SER A 580 -38.22 1.64 8.70
N ILE A 581 -37.03 1.08 8.89
CA ILE A 581 -36.63 -0.21 8.32
C ILE A 581 -36.25 -1.11 9.49
N GLU A 582 -36.82 -2.30 9.55
CA GLU A 582 -36.44 -3.33 10.51
C GLU A 582 -36.08 -4.61 9.76
N ILE A 583 -35.02 -5.28 10.20
CA ILE A 583 -34.65 -6.61 9.75
C ILE A 583 -34.61 -7.51 10.98
N ARG A 584 -35.47 -8.53 11.00
CA ARG A 584 -35.62 -9.43 12.13
C ARG A 584 -35.25 -10.85 11.71
N SER A 585 -34.30 -11.45 12.41
CA SER A 585 -33.98 -12.87 12.30
C SER A 585 -35.07 -13.72 12.96
N ARG A 586 -35.29 -14.93 12.47
CA ARG A 586 -36.12 -15.94 13.14
C ARG A 586 -35.67 -16.23 14.59
N SER A 587 -34.39 -15.99 14.90
CA SER A 587 -33.83 -16.11 16.26
C SER A 587 -34.24 -14.99 17.22
N GLY A 588 -35.03 -14.01 16.77
CA GLY A 588 -35.46 -12.85 17.57
C GLY A 588 -34.48 -11.66 17.56
N LYS A 589 -33.28 -11.81 16.98
CA LYS A 589 -32.35 -10.69 16.79
C LYS A 589 -32.88 -9.73 15.72
N ALA A 590 -32.96 -8.45 16.04
CA ALA A 590 -33.41 -7.42 15.10
C ALA A 590 -32.40 -6.27 14.98
N ARG A 591 -32.38 -5.64 13.81
CA ARG A 591 -31.77 -4.33 13.56
C ARG A 591 -32.89 -3.41 13.11
N THR A 592 -33.06 -2.28 13.78
CA THR A 592 -34.10 -1.31 13.47
C THR A 592 -33.48 0.05 13.25
N TRP A 593 -33.87 0.69 12.15
CA TRP A 593 -33.56 2.07 11.81
C TRP A 593 -34.87 2.85 11.82
N SER A 594 -35.02 3.78 12.76
CA SER A 594 -36.18 4.66 12.86
C SER A 594 -35.77 6.06 12.46
N PHE A 595 -36.42 6.62 11.45
CA PHE A 595 -36.08 7.92 10.88
C PHE A 595 -36.97 9.06 11.38
N ALA A 596 -38.05 8.70 12.08
CA ALA A 596 -38.85 9.64 12.85
C ALA A 596 -38.11 10.01 14.15
N PRO A 597 -38.15 11.29 14.57
CA PRO A 597 -37.53 11.75 15.81
C PRO A 597 -38.15 11.14 17.07
#